data_AF-A0A0F9V1L3-F1
#
_entry.id   AF-A0A0F9V1L3-F1
#
_cell.length_a   1.000
_cell.length_b   1.000
_cell.length_c   1.000
_cell.angle_alpha   90.00
_cell.angle_beta   90.00
_cell.angle_gamma   90.00
#
_symmetry.space_group_name_H-M   'P 1'
#
loop_
_entity.id
_entity.type
_entity.pdbx_description
1 polymer ?
#
loop_
_entity_poly.entity_id
_entity_poly.type
_entity_poly.pdbx_seq_one_letter_code
_entity_poly.pdbx_strand_id
1 'polypeptide(L)'
;MKELRGVFFKMGSTGSSNHLEFEKLPLEKGHKLHKYEVRNHSLYQKIGIIHWRGGWRKYVFRAKPEVDMDKGCHKQIDDFTDKLMKEWRSSNKKKRDSTK
;
A
#
# COMPACT_ATOMS: atom_id res chain seq x y z
N MET A 1 16.82 -6.99 23.17
CA MET A 1 16.50 -7.12 21.74
C MET A 1 15.02 -6.82 21.57
N LYS A 2 14.64 -5.80 20.77
CA LYS A 2 13.23 -5.43 20.56
C LYS A 2 12.75 -6.06 19.25
N GLU A 3 11.87 -7.05 19.35
CA GLU A 3 11.15 -7.62 18.21
C GLU A 3 10.19 -6.57 17.62
N LEU A 4 10.43 -6.18 16.36
CA LEU A 4 9.47 -5.41 15.57
C LEU A 4 8.42 -6.37 15.01
N ARG A 5 7.31 -6.55 15.73
CA ARG A 5 6.13 -7.24 15.21
C ARG A 5 5.46 -6.35 14.16
N GLY A 6 5.75 -6.61 12.89
CA GLY A 6 5.00 -6.06 11.77
C GLY A 6 3.54 -6.50 11.86
N VAL A 7 2.62 -5.54 11.82
CA VAL A 7 1.18 -5.81 11.82
C VAL A 7 0.80 -6.35 10.45
N PHE A 8 0.68 -7.67 10.35
CA PHE A 8 0.33 -8.41 9.14
C PHE A 8 -1.16 -8.22 8.85
N PHE A 9 -1.51 -7.43 7.83
CA PHE A 9 -2.91 -7.22 7.42
C PHE A 9 -3.25 -8.22 6.30
N LYS A 10 -3.70 -9.43 6.68
CA LYS A 10 -4.18 -10.44 5.74
C LYS A 10 -5.58 -10.04 5.27
N MET A 11 -5.67 -9.28 4.19
CA MET A 11 -6.97 -8.93 3.61
C MET A 11 -7.37 -10.02 2.61
N GLY A 12 -8.36 -10.82 2.99
CA GLY A 12 -8.91 -11.90 2.17
C GLY A 12 -9.59 -11.33 0.93
N SER A 13 -9.15 -11.79 -0.24
CA SER A 13 -9.86 -11.67 -1.52
C SER A 13 -10.23 -13.09 -1.95
N THR A 14 -11.54 -13.35 -2.01
CA THR A 14 -12.11 -14.58 -2.56
C THR A 14 -12.13 -14.49 -4.09
N GLY A 15 -11.25 -15.22 -4.77
CA GLY A 15 -11.40 -15.52 -6.20
C GLY A 15 -10.27 -15.12 -7.15
N SER A 16 -9.14 -14.61 -6.68
CA SER A 16 -7.92 -14.46 -7.50
C SER A 16 -6.71 -14.90 -6.70
N SER A 17 -5.83 -15.71 -7.27
CA SER A 17 -4.52 -16.01 -6.68
C SER A 17 -3.83 -14.69 -6.30
N ASN A 18 -3.71 -14.43 -5.00
CA ASN A 18 -3.04 -13.23 -4.51
C ASN A 18 -1.53 -13.41 -4.69
N HIS A 19 -1.01 -12.90 -5.80
CA HIS A 19 0.41 -12.98 -6.13
C HIS A 19 1.23 -11.95 -5.35
N LEU A 20 0.58 -10.90 -4.85
CA LEU A 20 1.20 -9.79 -4.15
C LEU A 20 0.77 -9.71 -2.69
N GLU A 21 1.73 -9.38 -1.83
CA GLU A 21 1.52 -8.98 -0.45
C GLU A 21 1.85 -7.50 -0.27
N PHE A 22 1.06 -6.81 0.55
CA PHE A 22 1.21 -5.37 0.83
C PHE A 22 1.49 -5.16 2.32
N GLU A 23 2.74 -4.88 2.67
CA GLU A 23 3.16 -4.67 4.05
C GLU A 23 3.24 -3.17 4.38
N LYS A 24 2.63 -2.75 5.49
CA LYS A 24 2.66 -1.37 5.95
C LYS A 24 4.02 -1.06 6.61
N LEU A 25 4.77 -0.12 6.03
CA LEU A 25 6.06 0.30 6.57
C LEU A 25 5.90 1.29 7.74
N PRO A 26 6.87 1.34 8.67
CA PRO A 26 6.89 2.33 9.73
C PRO A 26 6.89 3.75 9.14
N LEU A 27 6.27 4.69 9.85
CA LEU A 27 6.26 6.10 9.45
C LEU A 27 7.68 6.66 9.50
N GLU A 28 8.14 7.17 8.38
CA GLU A 28 9.36 7.96 8.35
C GLU A 28 9.15 9.29 9.07
N LYS A 29 10.18 9.75 9.80
CA LYS A 29 10.13 11.01 10.53
C LYS A 29 9.73 12.15 9.57
N GLY A 30 8.71 12.92 9.95
CA GLY A 30 8.20 14.05 9.16
C GLY A 30 7.13 13.70 8.12
N HIS A 31 6.89 12.41 7.84
CA HIS A 31 5.84 11.99 6.92
C HIS A 31 4.56 11.60 7.67
N LYS A 32 3.42 12.17 7.25
CA LYS A 32 2.10 11.86 7.85
C LYS A 32 1.41 10.65 7.23
N LEU A 33 1.83 10.24 6.04
CA LEU A 33 1.20 9.17 5.27
C LEU A 33 2.14 7.97 5.18
N HIS A 34 1.56 6.78 5.31
CA HIS A 34 2.31 5.54 5.32
C HIS A 34 2.84 5.18 3.93
N LYS A 35 3.98 4.50 3.92
CA LYS A 35 4.46 3.75 2.76
C LYS A 35 4.05 2.29 2.93
N TYR A 36 3.91 1.60 1.82
CA TYR A 36 3.58 0.18 1.79
C TYR A 36 4.59 -0.53 0.90
N GLU A 37 5.21 -1.58 1.41
CA GLU A 37 6.08 -2.45 0.63
C GLU A 37 5.24 -3.48 -0.10
N VAL A 38 5.56 -3.72 -1.37
CA VAL A 38 4.92 -4.75 -2.20
C VAL A 38 5.89 -5.92 -2.33
N ARG A 39 5.46 -7.11 -1.94
CA ARG A 39 6.24 -8.35 -2.05
C ARG A 39 5.52 -9.38 -2.92
N ASN A 40 6.29 -10.21 -3.59
CA ASN A 40 5.78 -11.44 -4.20
C ASN A 40 5.41 -12.42 -3.07
N HIS A 41 4.18 -12.92 -3.08
CA HIS A 41 3.70 -13.86 -2.06
C HIS A 41 4.45 -15.20 -2.09
N SER A 42 4.76 -15.71 -3.28
CA SER A 42 5.38 -17.02 -3.46
C SER A 42 6.88 -17.02 -3.15
N LEU A 43 7.59 -15.95 -3.52
CA LEU A 43 9.05 -15.87 -3.40
C LEU A 43 9.51 -14.96 -2.25
N TYR A 44 8.58 -14.28 -1.57
CA TYR A 44 8.85 -13.24 -0.57
C TYR A 44 9.81 -12.13 -1.06
N GLN A 45 9.90 -11.95 -2.38
CA GLN A 45 10.79 -10.99 -3.00
C GLN A 45 10.14 -9.60 -2.99
N LYS A 46 10.91 -8.59 -2.58
CA LYS A 46 10.48 -7.20 -2.64
C LYS A 46 10.39 -6.72 -4.08
N ILE A 47 9.19 -6.37 -4.51
CA ILE A 47 8.85 -5.89 -5.85
C ILE A 47 8.94 -4.37 -5.95
N GLY A 48 8.47 -3.66 -4.93
CA GLY A 48 8.41 -2.20 -4.99
C GLY A 48 7.82 -1.56 -3.74
N ILE A 49 7.51 -0.27 -3.85
CA ILE A 49 6.96 0.52 -2.75
C ILE A 49 5.80 1.37 -3.28
N ILE A 50 4.68 1.33 -2.58
CA ILE A 50 3.58 2.29 -2.74
C ILE A 50 3.79 3.42 -1.74
N HIS A 51 3.78 4.65 -2.21
CA HIS A 51 3.96 5.83 -1.37
C HIS A 51 3.07 6.98 -1.82
N TRP A 52 2.74 7.87 -0.89
CA TRP A 52 2.02 9.09 -1.24
C TRP A 52 2.92 10.06 -2.01
N ARG A 53 2.41 10.60 -3.12
CA ARG A 53 3.03 11.71 -3.83
C ARG A 53 2.23 12.99 -3.60
N GLY A 54 2.79 13.87 -2.76
CA GLY A 54 2.14 15.12 -2.34
C GLY A 54 1.62 15.99 -3.49
N GLY A 55 2.46 16.25 -4.49
CA GLY A 55 2.09 17.09 -5.64
C GLY A 55 0.94 16.53 -6.48
N TRP A 56 0.74 15.21 -6.49
CA TRP A 56 -0.34 14.57 -7.24
C TRP A 56 -1.53 14.20 -6.35
N ARG A 57 -1.40 14.38 -5.03
CA ARG A 57 -2.38 13.99 -4.02
C ARG A 57 -2.91 12.56 -4.24
N LYS A 58 -2.02 11.63 -4.56
CA LYS A 58 -2.35 10.23 -4.78
C LYS A 58 -1.25 9.29 -4.29
N TYR A 59 -1.64 8.07 -3.95
CA TYR A 59 -0.70 6.97 -3.78
C TYR A 59 -0.18 6.53 -5.15
N VAL A 60 1.12 6.25 -5.22
CA VAL A 60 1.82 5.86 -6.44
C VAL A 60 2.66 4.64 -6.12
N PHE A 61 2.60 3.65 -6.98
CA PHE A 61 3.49 2.50 -6.94
C PHE A 61 4.79 2.78 -7.69
N ARG A 62 5.91 2.46 -7.06
CA ARG A 62 7.25 2.50 -7.64
C ARG A 62 7.82 1.08 -7.65
N ALA A 63 7.93 0.51 -8.85
CA ALA A 63 8.57 -0.78 -9.08
C ALA A 63 10.09 -0.67 -8.89
N LYS A 64 10.73 -1.79 -8.57
CA LYS A 64 12.16 -1.97 -8.81
C LYS A 64 12.42 -2.14 -10.32
N PRO A 65 13.60 -1.72 -10.81
CA PRO A 65 13.93 -1.77 -12.23
C PRO A 65 13.99 -3.18 -12.84
N GLU A 66 14.24 -4.20 -12.01
CA GLU A 66 14.42 -5.59 -12.44
C GLU A 66 13.16 -6.45 -12.30
N VAL A 67 12.00 -5.83 -12.06
CA VAL A 67 10.76 -6.54 -11.78
C VAL A 67 9.76 -6.33 -12.90
N ASP A 68 9.55 -7.40 -13.66
CA ASP A 68 8.44 -7.49 -14.60
C ASP A 68 7.16 -7.93 -13.88
N MET A 69 6.05 -7.32 -14.25
CA MET A 69 4.74 -7.65 -13.70
C MET A 69 3.76 -7.92 -14.83
N ASP A 70 2.94 -8.94 -14.64
CA ASP A 70 1.85 -9.23 -15.54
C ASP A 70 0.65 -8.29 -15.28
N LYS A 71 -0.35 -8.39 -16.15
CA LYS A 71 -1.60 -7.61 -16.02
C LYS A 71 -2.32 -7.88 -14.69
N GLY A 72 -2.24 -9.11 -14.16
CA GLY A 72 -2.84 -9.47 -12.88
C GLY A 72 -2.23 -8.71 -11.71
N CYS A 73 -0.90 -8.67 -11.63
CA CYS A 73 -0.17 -7.92 -10.61
C CYS A 73 -0.47 -6.43 -10.67
N HIS A 74 -0.51 -5.85 -11.88
CA HIS A 74 -0.87 -4.44 -12.06
C HIS A 74 -2.27 -4.14 -11.51
N LYS A 75 -3.26 -5.01 -11.78
CA LYS A 75 -4.61 -4.87 -11.26
C LYS A 75 -4.66 -4.94 -9.73
N GLN A 76 -3.93 -5.87 -9.12
CA GLN A 76 -3.86 -5.98 -7.65
C GLN A 76 -3.28 -4.71 -7.00
N ILE A 77 -2.26 -4.10 -7.62
CA ILE A 77 -1.68 -2.83 -7.15
C ILE A 77 -2.68 -1.68 -7.28
N ASP A 78 -3.42 -1.64 -8.39
CA ASP A 78 -4.44 -0.62 -8.65
C ASP A 78 -5.57 -0.70 -7.62
N ASP A 79 -6.14 -1.90 -7.42
CA ASP A 79 -7.20 -2.17 -6.44
C ASP A 79 -6.77 -1.77 -5.02
N PHE A 80 -5.53 -2.09 -4.64
CA PHE A 80 -4.98 -1.71 -3.34
C PHE A 80 -4.81 -0.19 -3.22
N THR A 81 -4.28 0.46 -4.26
CA THR A 81 -4.10 1.91 -4.30
C THR A 81 -5.43 2.65 -4.20
N ASP A 82 -6.45 2.18 -4.91
CA ASP A 82 -7.80 2.72 -4.85
C ASP A 82 -8.44 2.60 -3.48
N LYS A 83 -8.20 1.49 -2.78
CA LYS A 83 -8.62 1.34 -1.39
C LYS A 83 -7.97 2.40 -0.49
N LEU A 84 -6.66 2.60 -0.60
CA LEU A 84 -5.96 3.63 0.17
C LEU A 84 -6.50 5.04 -0.13
N MET A 85 -6.83 5.32 -1.39
CA MET A 85 -7.43 6.59 -1.80
C MET A 85 -8.82 6.79 -1.18
N LYS A 86 -9.67 5.75 -1.16
CA LYS A 86 -11.01 5.78 -0.52
C LYS A 86 -10.90 6.01 0.99
N GLU A 87 -9.98 5.35 1.67
CA GLU A 87 -9.72 5.52 3.10
C GLU A 87 -9.25 6.95 3.43
N TRP A 88 -8.33 7.49 2.62
CA TRP A 88 -7.84 8.85 2.78
C TRP A 88 -8.95 9.90 2.59
N ARG A 89 -9.77 9.76 1.53
CA ARG A 89 -10.93 10.65 1.28
C ARG A 89 -11.92 10.62 2.43
N SER A 90 -12.25 9.42 2.92
CA SER A 90 -13.17 9.23 4.05
C SER A 90 -12.64 9.88 5.34
N SER A 91 -11.35 9.73 5.61
CA SER A 91 -10.70 10.34 6.77
C SER A 91 -10.70 11.86 6.72
N ASN A 92 -10.47 12.44 5.54
CA ASN A 92 -10.54 13.90 5.36
C ASN A 92 -11.96 14.45 5.48
N LYS A 93 -12.97 13.72 4.99
CA LYS A 93 -14.38 14.10 5.15
C LYS A 93 -14.75 14.16 6.64
N LYS A 94 -14.44 13.11 7.41
CA LYS A 94 -14.70 13.05 8.86
C LYS A 94 -14.07 14.22 9.61
N LYS A 95 -12.81 14.55 9.31
CA LYS A 95 -12.11 15.69 9.94
C LYS A 95 -12.81 17.02 9.68
N ARG A 96 -13.30 17.23 8.46
CA ARG A 96 -14.02 18.46 8.11
C ARG A 96 -15.35 18.56 8.84
N ASP A 97 -16.06 17.44 8.96
CA ASP A 97 -17.39 17.41 9.58
C ASP A 97 -17.30 17.53 11.12
N SER A 98 -16.20 17.08 11.75
CA SER A 98 -15.95 17.24 13.19
C SER A 98 -15.49 18.63 13.63
N THR A 99 -15.21 19.54 12.69
CA THR A 99 -14.75 20.91 12.98
C THR A 99 -15.89 21.94 12.81
N LYS A 100 -17.11 21.49 12.52
CA LYS A 100 -18.33 22.29 12.57
C LYS A 100 -19.06 22.03 13.88
#